data_AF-A0A0N1BZ44-F1
#
_entry.id   AF-A0A0N1BZ44-F1
#
_cell.length_a   1.000
_cell.length_b   1.000
_cell.length_c   1.000
_cell.angle_alpha   90.00
_cell.angle_beta   90.00
_cell.angle_gamma   90.00
#
_symmetry.space_group_name_H-M   'P 1'
#
loop_
_entity.id
_entity.type
_entity.pdbx_description
1 polymer ?
#
loop_
_entity_poly.entity_id
_entity_poly.type
_entity_poly.pdbx_seq_one_letter_code
_entity_poly.pdbx_strand_id
1 'polypeptide(L)' 'MEQAGSIFDDVDEARKARAIAEARADIAAGRVVPHAVVGPWLLKLADALERGDALPPAPRSGVPR' A
#
# COMPACT_ATOMS: atom_id res chain seq x y z
N MET A 1 -8.65 -37.56 4.78
CA MET A 1 -9.13 -36.26 4.26
C MET A 1 -7.88 -35.50 3.88
N GLU A 2 -7.66 -35.22 2.59
CA GLU A 2 -6.56 -34.34 2.18
C GLU A 2 -6.85 -32.94 2.76
N GLN A 3 -5.95 -32.45 3.60
CA GLN A 3 -6.04 -31.09 4.10
C GLN A 3 -5.65 -30.17 2.95
N ALA A 4 -6.62 -29.45 2.38
CA ALA A 4 -6.34 -28.46 1.36
C ALA A 4 -5.34 -27.45 1.92
N GLY A 5 -4.21 -27.24 1.23
CA GLY A 5 -3.18 -26.28 1.63
C GLY A 5 -3.78 -24.89 1.83
N SER A 6 -3.31 -24.14 2.83
CA SER A 6 -3.82 -22.81 3.12
C SER A 6 -3.44 -21.84 2.00
N ILE A 7 -4.35 -20.96 1.60
CA ILE A 7 -4.05 -19.85 0.69
C ILE A 7 -3.00 -18.87 1.26
N PHE A 8 -2.72 -18.97 2.57
CA PHE A 8 -1.71 -18.18 3.27
C PHE A 8 -0.32 -18.86 3.28
N ASP A 9 -0.24 -20.14 2.89
CA ASP A 9 1.03 -20.89 2.82
C ASP A 9 1.74 -20.68 1.47
N ASP A 10 1.01 -20.22 0.44
CA ASP A 10 1.54 -19.90 -0.88
C ASP A 10 2.10 -18.47 -0.93
N VAL A 11 3.30 -18.29 -0.39
CA VAL A 11 4.04 -17.04 -0.58
C VAL A 11 4.74 -17.06 -1.94
N ASP A 12 4.20 -16.31 -2.90
CA ASP A 12 4.86 -16.03 -4.18
C ASP A 12 6.07 -15.11 -3.96
N GLU A 13 7.21 -15.71 -3.63
CA GLU A 13 8.47 -15.01 -3.37
C GLU A 13 8.98 -14.25 -4.60
N ALA A 14 8.68 -14.71 -5.82
CA ALA A 14 9.05 -14.01 -7.04
C ALA A 14 8.26 -12.69 -7.18
N ARG A 15 6.95 -12.73 -6.90
CA ARG A 15 6.11 -11.52 -6.85
C ARG A 15 6.57 -10.56 -5.77
N LYS A 16 6.90 -11.07 -4.58
CA LYS A 16 7.42 -10.25 -3.47
C LYS A 16 8.75 -9.59 -3.83
N ALA A 17 9.70 -10.32 -4.40
CA ALA A 17 10.99 -9.79 -4.84
C ALA A 17 10.81 -8.68 -5.89
N ARG A 18 9.91 -8.89 -6.85
CA ARG A 18 9.56 -7.87 -7.85
C ARG A 18 8.96 -6.62 -7.21
N ALA A 19 8.00 -6.76 -6.30
CA ALA A 19 7.38 -5.62 -5.62
C ALA A 19 8.40 -4.80 -4.82
N ILE A 20 9.36 -5.47 -4.16
CA ILE A 20 10.44 -4.79 -3.44
C ILE A 20 11.37 -4.03 -4.41
N ALA A 21 11.70 -4.63 -5.55
CA ALA A 21 12.54 -3.98 -6.56
C ALA A 21 11.86 -2.72 -7.13
N GLU A 22 10.57 -2.79 -7.43
CA GLU A 22 9.76 -1.65 -7.88
C GLU A 22 9.72 -0.54 -6.82
N ALA A 23 9.46 -0.89 -5.56
CA ALA A 23 9.45 0.08 -4.46
C ALA A 23 10.80 0.79 -4.27
N ARG A 24 11.91 0.07 -4.40
CA ARG A 24 13.26 0.67 -4.34
C ARG A 24 13.50 1.63 -5.50
N ALA A 25 13.04 1.30 -6.71
CA ALA A 25 13.13 2.18 -7.87
C ALA A 25 12.27 3.45 -7.68
N ASP A 26 11.10 3.34 -7.06
CA ASP A 26 10.25 4.49 -6.71
C ASP A 26 10.91 5.42 -5.69
N ILE A 27 11.56 4.85 -4.65
CA ILE A 27 12.34 5.62 -3.67
C ILE A 27 13.48 6.36 -4.38
N ALA A 28 14.24 5.67 -5.23
CA ALA A 28 15.36 6.28 -5.97
C ALA A 28 14.90 7.40 -6.92
N ALA A 29 13.71 7.27 -7.51
CA ALA A 29 13.12 8.27 -8.38
C ALA A 29 12.33 9.37 -7.63
N GLY A 30 12.31 9.35 -6.30
CA GLY A 30 11.55 10.30 -5.49
C GLY A 30 10.02 10.17 -5.61
N ARG A 31 9.51 9.08 -6.22
CA ARG A 31 8.07 8.78 -6.35
C ARG A 31 7.50 8.24 -5.05
N VAL A 32 7.61 9.03 -3.99
CA VAL A 32 7.18 8.69 -2.63
C VAL A 32 6.18 9.71 -2.10
N VAL A 33 5.38 9.29 -1.11
CA VAL A 33 4.51 10.19 -0.36
C VAL A 33 5.16 10.45 1.01
N PRO A 34 5.38 11.71 1.41
CA PRO A 34 5.96 12.02 2.71
C PRO A 34 5.10 11.50 3.87
N HIS A 35 5.73 11.05 4.96
CA HIS A 35 5.03 10.58 6.15
C HIS A 35 4.05 11.61 6.72
N ALA A 36 4.45 12.89 6.72
CA ALA A 36 3.60 14.01 7.17
C ALA A 36 2.30 14.16 6.35
N VAL A 37 2.21 13.56 5.16
CA VAL A 37 0.99 13.49 4.35
C VAL A 37 0.23 12.19 4.62
N VAL A 38 0.94 11.07 4.72
CA VAL A 38 0.33 9.74 4.96
C VAL A 38 -0.37 9.66 6.31
N GLY A 39 0.24 10.15 7.39
CA GLY A 39 -0.32 10.07 8.74
C GLY A 39 -1.71 10.72 8.85
N PRO A 40 -1.87 12.00 8.49
CA PRO A 40 -3.17 12.66 8.49
C PRO A 40 -4.19 12.02 7.54
N TRP A 41 -3.74 11.48 6.40
CA TRP A 41 -4.61 10.76 5.47
C TRP A 41 -5.15 9.46 6.08
N LEU A 42 -4.33 8.68 6.78
CA LEU A 42 -4.76 7.46 7.47
C LEU A 42 -5.81 7.74 8.55
N LEU A 43 -5.67 8.84 9.29
CA LEU A 43 -6.68 9.24 10.28
C LEU A 43 -8.02 9.56 9.61
N LYS A 44 -8.00 10.33 8.52
CA LYS A 44 -9.22 10.63 7.73
C LYS A 44 -9.85 9.37 7.15
N LEU A 45 -9.03 8.42 6.73
CA LEU A 45 -9.49 7.14 6.20
C LEU A 45 -10.20 6.32 7.29
N ALA A 46 -9.60 6.21 8.48
CA ALA A 46 -10.19 5.50 9.61
C ALA A 46 -11.55 6.10 10.00
N ASP A 47 -11.59 7.43 10.16
CA ASP A 47 -12.82 8.18 10.44
C ASP A 47 -13.93 7.94 9.40
N ALA A 48 -13.59 7.92 8.11
CA ALA A 48 -14.55 7.67 7.04
C ALA A 48 -15.10 6.24 7.10
N LEU A 49 -14.23 5.25 7.39
CA LEU A 49 -14.63 3.86 7.55
C LEU A 49 -15.59 3.67 8.73
N GLU A 50 -15.34 4.33 9.87
CA GLU A 50 -16.20 4.24 11.05
C GLU A 50 -17.60 4.83 10.80
N ARG A 51 -17.68 5.90 10.01
CA ARG A 51 -18.95 6.58 9.70
C ARG A 51 -19.68 6.01 8.48
N GLY A 52 -19.03 5.15 7.70
CA GLY A 52 -19.56 4.68 6.42
C GLY A 52 -19.56 5.75 5.32
N ASP A 53 -18.69 6.75 5.43
CA ASP A 53 -18.54 7.84 4.47
C ASP A 53 -17.68 7.42 3.27
N ALA A 54 -17.66 8.25 2.22
CA ALA A 54 -16.74 8.09 1.11
C ALA A 54 -15.27 8.25 1.57
N LEU A 55 -14.41 7.33 1.12
CA LEU A 55 -13.00 7.32 1.50
C LEU A 55 -12.24 8.53 0.92
N PRO A 56 -11.28 9.11 1.66
CA PRO A 56 -10.44 10.16 1.12
C PRO A 56 -9.60 9.63 -0.05
N PRO A 57 -9.36 10.44 -1.11
CA PRO A 57 -8.54 10.01 -2.23
C PRO A 57 -7.12 9.68 -1.76
N ALA A 58 -6.49 8.70 -2.42
CA ALA A 58 -5.13 8.31 -2.11
C ALA A 58 -4.17 9.51 -2.28
N PRO A 59 -3.22 9.71 -1.35
CA PRO A 59 -2.24 10.77 -1.47
C PRO A 59 -1.33 10.49 -2.67
N ARG A 60 -1.03 11.53 -3.44
CA ARG A 60 -0.16 11.42 -4.63
C ARG A 60 1.26 11.78 -4.26
N SER A 61 2.23 11.10 -4.88
CA SER A 61 3.62 11.57 -4.83
C SER A 61 3.67 12.95 -5.47
N GLY A 62 4.39 13.89 -4.84
CA GLY A 62 4.53 15.26 -5.35
C GLY A 62 5.35 15.39 -6.65
N VAL A 63 5.86 14.27 -7.17
CA VAL A 63 6.55 14.19 -8.45
C VAL A 63 5.51 14.13 -9.57
N PRO A 64 5.52 15.07 -10.54
CA PRO A 64 4.67 14.96 -11.72
C PRO A 64 5.01 13.66 -12.47
N ARG A 65 3.99 12.85 -12.76
CA ARG A 65 4.11 11.62 -13.56
C ARG A 65 4.31 11.94 -15.03
#